data_AF-A0A1V4Z1G3-F1
#
_entry.id   AF-A0A1V4Z1G3-F1
#
_cell.length_a   1.000
_cell.length_b   1.000
_cell.length_c   1.000
_cell.angle_alpha   90.00
_cell.angle_beta   90.00
_cell.angle_gamma   90.00
#
_symmetry.space_group_name_H-M   'P 1'
#
loop_
_entity.id
_entity.type
_entity.pdbx_description
1 polymer ?
#
loop_
_entity_poly.entity_id
_entity_poly.type
_entity_poly.pdbx_seq_one_letter_code
_entity_poly.pdbx_strand_id
1 'polypeptide(L)'
;MAKEKEKLFLDSMKKKFKEAPTEVSTHYYTYGGWKQSKRKREWVEQANKVAKARGIPMMNPDIGVPLGQRVLMPYQLSHTDIYAEGDDLHFVNNAAMQQAWDDIRRTVISGLDTAHAVIEKRLGKEVTPETINHYLETVNHAMPGGAVVQEHMAECSPALTSDCYVKVFSGDDELISQIDKRFVIDINKEFPKDQAKQLKEAIGKSMWQKVACPTIVGRVCDGGTMSRWSAMQISMSFISAYRLAAGEAAIADFAFAAKHASVVEMGTMMPARRARGPNEPGGIPFGFLADMVQSLRVHPDDPARQALETVALGAVIFDQIYLGSYMSGGVGFTQYATAAYTDNILEDYTYWALDLVKSKYGGLCKSKPSMDLMEKLGSEVNSYALEMYEKYPAAMETHFGGSQRATVAAAATGIACAMATGNADFGVNGWYLSMLQHKERHGRLGFYGYDLQDQCGSANSLSYRSDEGLPFELRGPNYPNYAMNVGHLSGYAGIAAASHAARGDAFACNPLIKVAFADKSMPFDFANITKEFGRGALREFMPAGERSTIIPAQ
;
A
#
# COMPACT_ATOMS: atom_id res chain seq x y z
N MET A 1 34.67 9.33 -9.93
CA MET A 1 34.39 9.03 -8.51
C MET A 1 33.37 10.05 -8.03
N ALA A 2 32.13 9.64 -7.77
CA ALA A 2 31.17 10.52 -7.10
C ALA A 2 31.71 10.82 -5.70
N LYS A 3 31.68 12.09 -5.26
CA LYS A 3 32.04 12.48 -3.89
C LYS A 3 31.30 11.59 -2.90
N GLU A 4 31.98 11.08 -1.87
CA GLU A 4 31.33 10.38 -0.75
C GLU A 4 30.31 11.32 -0.10
N LYS A 5 29.04 11.19 -0.52
CA LYS A 5 27.92 11.75 0.22
C LYS A 5 27.79 10.95 1.53
N GLU A 6 27.50 11.65 2.62
CA GLU A 6 27.18 11.00 3.89
C GLU A 6 25.99 10.05 3.68
N LYS A 7 26.07 8.82 4.23
CA LYS A 7 25.02 7.81 4.01
C LYS A 7 23.76 8.20 4.78
N LEU A 8 22.60 8.04 4.16
CA LEU A 8 21.32 8.51 4.72
C LEU A 8 20.92 7.79 6.01
N PHE A 9 21.42 6.56 6.22
CA PHE A 9 21.13 5.76 7.41
C PHE A 9 22.01 6.08 8.62
N LEU A 10 23.09 6.85 8.48
CA LEU A 10 24.07 7.05 9.56
C LEU A 10 23.45 7.72 10.78
N ASP A 11 22.54 8.66 10.59
CA ASP A 11 21.91 9.37 11.71
C ASP A 11 21.01 8.45 12.53
N SER A 12 20.27 7.54 11.88
CA SER A 12 19.51 6.51 12.59
C SER A 12 20.44 5.55 13.36
N MET A 13 21.56 5.13 12.76
CA MET A 13 22.51 4.26 13.46
C MET A 13 23.12 4.94 14.69
N LYS A 14 23.54 6.21 14.57
CA LYS A 14 24.05 7.03 15.69
C LYS A 14 22.99 7.25 16.78
N LYS A 15 21.70 7.21 16.44
CA LYS A 15 20.59 7.32 17.41
C LYS A 15 20.35 6.01 18.16
N LYS A 16 20.50 4.86 17.49
CA LYS A 16 20.24 3.52 18.06
C LYS A 16 21.34 3.05 18.99
N PHE A 17 22.60 3.28 18.61
CA PHE A 17 23.76 2.71 19.29
C PHE A 17 24.65 3.80 19.88
N LYS A 18 25.40 3.46 20.93
CA LYS A 18 26.36 4.40 21.54
C LYS A 18 27.66 4.41 20.75
N GLU A 19 27.99 3.27 20.17
CA GLU A 19 29.17 3.01 19.37
C GLU A 19 29.09 3.71 18.01
N ALA A 20 30.25 3.93 17.39
CA ALA A 20 30.28 4.39 16.01
C ALA A 20 29.62 3.32 15.10
N PRO A 21 28.89 3.70 14.03
CA PRO A 21 28.21 2.74 13.17
C PRO A 21 29.10 1.66 12.52
N THR A 22 30.42 1.89 12.48
CA THR A 22 31.46 0.99 11.97
C THR A 22 32.09 0.08 13.03
N GLU A 23 31.78 0.30 14.31
CA GLU A 23 32.35 -0.48 15.42
C GLU A 23 31.87 -1.93 15.35
N VAL A 24 32.78 -2.88 15.59
CA VAL A 24 32.53 -4.33 15.43
C VAL A 24 32.22 -5.02 16.75
N SER A 25 32.24 -4.27 17.86
CA SER A 25 32.04 -4.78 19.21
C SER A 25 31.04 -3.92 19.98
N THR A 26 30.24 -4.55 20.84
CA THR A 26 29.30 -3.85 21.74
C THR A 26 29.10 -4.68 23.01
N HIS A 27 28.37 -4.12 23.97
CA HIS A 27 28.02 -4.78 25.21
C HIS A 27 26.60 -5.36 25.16
N TYR A 28 26.44 -6.56 25.74
CA TYR A 28 25.16 -7.26 25.86
C TYR A 28 24.89 -7.61 27.33
N TYR A 29 23.66 -8.01 27.63
CA TYR A 29 23.19 -8.50 28.94
C TYR A 29 23.23 -7.47 30.08
N THR A 30 23.48 -6.20 29.77
CA THR A 30 23.62 -5.10 30.74
C THR A 30 22.45 -4.10 30.71
N TYR A 31 21.46 -4.30 29.84
CA TYR A 31 20.36 -3.36 29.63
C TYR A 31 19.16 -3.57 30.57
N GLY A 32 19.19 -4.58 31.44
CA GLY A 32 18.07 -4.88 32.35
C GLY A 32 16.85 -5.52 31.69
N GLY A 33 17.02 -6.13 30.51
CA GLY A 33 15.95 -6.84 29.80
C GLY A 33 14.88 -5.91 29.24
N TRP A 34 13.61 -6.29 29.36
CA TRP A 34 12.46 -5.47 28.94
C TRP A 34 12.38 -4.13 29.66
N LYS A 35 13.02 -4.00 30.83
CA LYS A 35 13.01 -2.77 31.63
C LYS A 35 13.75 -1.61 30.97
N GLN A 36 14.48 -1.81 29.88
CA GLN A 36 15.04 -0.69 29.10
C GLN A 36 13.97 0.05 28.28
N SER A 37 12.96 -0.66 27.77
CA SER A 37 11.94 -0.13 26.86
C SER A 37 10.82 0.57 27.62
N LYS A 38 10.41 1.75 27.15
CA LYS A 38 9.25 2.45 27.71
C LYS A 38 7.98 1.67 27.40
N ARG A 39 7.83 1.19 26.16
CA ARG A 39 6.63 0.48 25.74
C ARG A 39 6.44 -0.84 26.46
N LYS A 40 7.50 -1.63 26.63
CA LYS A 40 7.40 -2.91 27.38
C LYS A 40 7.03 -2.69 28.84
N ARG A 41 7.55 -1.63 29.49
CA ARG A 41 7.17 -1.29 30.88
C ARG A 41 5.68 -0.96 31.00
N GLU A 42 5.16 -0.11 30.12
CA GLU A 42 3.73 0.24 30.06
C GLU A 42 2.87 -1.03 29.90
N TRP A 43 3.27 -1.96 29.04
CA TRP A 43 2.48 -3.16 28.77
C TRP A 43 2.47 -4.16 29.92
N VAL A 44 3.55 -4.28 30.69
CA VAL A 44 3.54 -5.11 31.92
C VAL A 44 2.51 -4.57 32.90
N GLU A 45 2.42 -3.26 33.08
CA GLU A 45 1.41 -2.64 33.95
C GLU A 45 -0.02 -2.87 33.43
N GLN A 46 -0.25 -2.70 32.13
CA GLN A 46 -1.54 -2.96 31.50
C GLN A 46 -1.94 -4.44 31.62
N ALA A 47 -1.02 -5.36 31.31
CA ALA A 47 -1.26 -6.78 31.37
C ALA A 47 -1.64 -7.23 32.79
N ASN A 48 -0.98 -6.71 33.81
CA ASN A 48 -1.31 -6.99 35.21
C ASN A 48 -2.73 -6.50 35.58
N LYS A 49 -3.11 -5.29 35.14
CA LYS A 49 -4.48 -4.77 35.34
C LYS A 49 -5.53 -5.66 34.66
N VAL A 50 -5.28 -6.06 33.41
CA VAL A 50 -6.17 -6.95 32.64
C VAL A 50 -6.28 -8.32 33.30
N ALA A 51 -5.15 -8.93 33.68
CA ALA A 51 -5.13 -10.24 34.32
C ALA A 51 -5.92 -10.24 35.62
N LYS A 52 -5.78 -9.18 36.44
CA LYS A 52 -6.55 -9.00 37.67
C LYS A 52 -8.04 -8.82 37.39
N ALA A 53 -8.41 -8.00 36.41
CA ALA A 53 -9.81 -7.69 36.11
C ALA A 53 -10.59 -8.89 35.56
N ARG A 54 -9.96 -9.72 34.70
CA ARG A 54 -10.63 -10.87 34.06
C ARG A 54 -10.36 -12.21 34.74
N GLY A 55 -9.46 -12.28 35.73
CA GLY A 55 -9.10 -13.51 36.44
C GLY A 55 -8.30 -14.53 35.64
N ILE A 56 -7.71 -14.14 34.50
CA ILE A 56 -6.97 -15.03 33.58
C ILE A 56 -5.62 -14.36 33.27
N PRO A 57 -4.48 -15.06 33.40
CA PRO A 57 -3.15 -14.53 33.06
C PRO A 57 -3.12 -13.83 31.70
N MET A 58 -2.29 -12.80 31.59
CA MET A 58 -2.07 -11.99 30.38
C MET A 58 -0.56 -12.00 30.04
N MET A 59 -0.12 -11.15 29.12
CA MET A 59 1.30 -10.98 28.77
C MET A 59 2.19 -10.90 30.02
N ASN A 60 3.17 -11.79 30.10
CA ASN A 60 4.10 -11.91 31.21
C ASN A 60 5.53 -12.01 30.65
N PRO A 61 6.44 -11.06 30.97
CA PRO A 61 7.81 -11.06 30.45
C PRO A 61 8.68 -12.21 30.97
N ASP A 62 8.23 -12.95 32.00
CA ASP A 62 8.94 -14.11 32.56
C ASP A 62 8.65 -15.42 31.81
N ILE A 63 7.71 -15.40 30.85
CA ILE A 63 7.37 -16.57 30.03
C ILE A 63 8.20 -16.58 28.75
N GLY A 64 8.81 -17.73 28.44
CA GLY A 64 9.64 -17.91 27.25
C GLY A 64 11.07 -17.42 27.49
N VAL A 65 11.58 -16.59 26.59
CA VAL A 65 12.94 -16.01 26.68
C VAL A 65 12.89 -14.55 27.10
N PRO A 66 13.76 -14.10 28.02
CA PRO A 66 13.73 -12.73 28.53
C PRO A 66 14.25 -11.74 27.47
N LEU A 67 13.33 -10.96 26.90
CA LEU A 67 13.65 -9.94 25.89
C LEU A 67 14.57 -8.84 26.45
N GLY A 68 15.33 -8.19 25.56
CA GLY A 68 16.17 -7.03 25.89
C GLY A 68 17.55 -7.38 26.45
N GLN A 69 18.10 -8.54 26.08
CA GLN A 69 19.52 -8.84 26.33
C GLN A 69 20.46 -7.99 25.45
N ARG A 70 19.95 -7.47 24.34
CA ARG A 70 20.57 -6.45 23.50
C ARG A 70 19.73 -5.16 23.53
N VAL A 71 20.21 -4.12 22.87
CA VAL A 71 19.45 -2.88 22.68
C VAL A 71 18.11 -3.18 22.02
N LEU A 72 17.01 -2.70 22.62
CA LEU A 72 15.70 -2.63 21.97
C LEU A 72 15.63 -1.32 21.18
N MET A 73 15.92 -1.41 19.88
CA MET A 73 16.20 -0.26 19.03
C MET A 73 14.94 0.59 18.72
N PRO A 74 15.06 1.93 18.73
CA PRO A 74 14.09 2.79 18.04
C PRO A 74 14.33 2.73 16.52
N TYR A 75 13.32 3.02 15.71
CA TYR A 75 13.38 3.04 14.25
C TYR A 75 12.97 4.42 13.73
N GLN A 76 13.77 5.00 12.85
CA GLN A 76 13.41 6.22 12.12
C GLN A 76 12.46 5.84 10.99
N LEU A 77 11.32 6.52 10.85
CA LEU A 77 10.50 6.35 9.64
C LEU A 77 11.24 7.01 8.47
N SER A 78 11.45 6.28 7.38
CA SER A 78 12.28 6.77 6.27
C SER A 78 11.78 8.11 5.72
N HIS A 79 12.72 8.95 5.26
CA HIS A 79 12.53 10.33 4.82
C HIS A 79 11.69 11.21 5.77
N THR A 80 11.75 10.93 7.08
CA THR A 80 11.20 11.76 8.17
C THR A 80 12.22 11.88 9.31
N ASP A 81 11.91 12.71 10.31
CA ASP A 81 12.62 12.80 11.58
C ASP A 81 11.91 12.04 12.73
N ILE A 82 10.89 11.25 12.41
CA ILE A 82 10.06 10.54 13.39
C ILE A 82 10.74 9.24 13.81
N TYR A 83 10.85 9.01 15.12
CA TYR A 83 11.37 7.77 15.69
C TYR A 83 10.31 7.06 16.55
N ALA A 84 10.24 5.74 16.44
CA ALA A 84 9.34 4.92 17.23
C ALA A 84 10.00 3.60 17.69
N GLU A 85 9.57 3.02 18.81
CA GLU A 85 9.93 1.63 19.14
C GLU A 85 9.24 0.70 18.14
N GLY A 86 9.85 -0.45 17.79
CA GLY A 86 9.26 -1.38 16.82
C GLY A 86 7.85 -1.88 17.18
N ASP A 87 7.50 -1.84 18.46
CA ASP A 87 6.15 -2.12 18.98
C ASP A 87 5.07 -1.16 18.45
N ASP A 88 5.42 0.12 18.25
CA ASP A 88 4.51 1.16 17.76
C ASP A 88 4.32 1.11 16.24
N LEU A 89 5.15 0.31 15.57
CA LEU A 89 5.04 -0.01 14.15
C LEU A 89 4.31 -1.33 13.91
N HIS A 90 3.84 -2.02 14.95
CA HIS A 90 2.93 -3.14 14.77
C HIS A 90 1.55 -2.62 14.36
N PHE A 91 0.94 -3.17 13.30
CA PHE A 91 -0.33 -2.65 12.75
C PHE A 91 -1.46 -2.56 13.79
N VAL A 92 -1.56 -3.50 14.73
CA VAL A 92 -2.52 -3.45 15.86
C VAL A 92 -2.34 -2.21 16.75
N ASN A 93 -1.11 -1.73 16.91
CA ASN A 93 -0.78 -0.57 17.75
C ASN A 93 -0.73 0.75 16.97
N ASN A 94 -0.99 0.71 15.66
CA ASN A 94 -0.82 1.84 14.75
C ASN A 94 -2.11 2.10 13.97
N ALA A 95 -2.85 3.13 14.35
CA ALA A 95 -4.13 3.46 13.74
C ALA A 95 -4.01 3.90 12.27
N ALA A 96 -2.90 4.55 11.89
CA ALA A 96 -2.65 4.94 10.50
C ALA A 96 -2.47 3.73 9.59
N MET A 97 -1.73 2.71 10.04
CA MET A 97 -1.56 1.47 9.28
C MET A 97 -2.89 0.74 9.06
N GLN A 98 -3.76 0.71 10.08
CA GLN A 98 -5.10 0.14 9.96
C GLN A 98 -5.96 0.96 8.98
N GLN A 99 -5.94 2.29 9.10
CA GLN A 99 -6.74 3.16 8.25
C GLN A 99 -6.27 3.14 6.79
N ALA A 100 -4.96 3.01 6.53
CA ALA A 100 -4.42 2.82 5.19
C ALA A 100 -5.05 1.59 4.52
N TRP A 101 -5.15 0.48 5.26
CA TRP A 101 -5.84 -0.71 4.77
C TRP A 101 -7.35 -0.49 4.64
N ASP A 102 -7.99 0.12 5.62
CA ASP A 102 -9.44 0.37 5.59
C ASP A 102 -9.82 1.26 4.39
N ASP A 103 -9.05 2.29 4.06
CA ASP A 103 -9.28 3.17 2.91
C ASP A 103 -9.12 2.44 1.58
N ILE A 104 -8.17 1.51 1.46
CA ILE A 104 -8.06 0.64 0.28
C ILE A 104 -9.27 -0.29 0.22
N ARG A 105 -9.51 -1.05 1.29
CA ARG A 105 -10.56 -2.08 1.34
C ARG A 105 -11.93 -1.50 1.00
N ARG A 106 -12.27 -0.34 1.57
CA ARG A 106 -13.60 0.28 1.45
C ARG A 106 -13.82 1.04 0.14
N THR A 107 -12.80 1.12 -0.72
CA THR A 107 -12.88 1.82 -2.00
C THR A 107 -13.34 0.89 -3.12
N VAL A 108 -14.31 1.34 -3.92
CA VAL A 108 -14.76 0.70 -5.15
C VAL A 108 -14.92 1.78 -6.21
N ILE A 109 -14.56 1.47 -7.46
CA ILE A 109 -14.81 2.36 -8.60
C ILE A 109 -15.92 1.74 -9.44
N SER A 110 -16.88 2.53 -9.89
CA SER A 110 -17.96 2.08 -10.75
C SER A 110 -18.16 3.06 -11.91
N GLY A 111 -18.41 2.57 -13.13
CA GLY A 111 -18.68 3.41 -14.28
C GLY A 111 -20.14 3.89 -14.31
N LEU A 112 -20.37 5.11 -14.80
CA LEU A 112 -21.73 5.66 -14.95
C LEU A 112 -22.27 5.55 -16.39
N ASP A 113 -21.41 5.33 -17.39
CA ASP A 113 -21.80 5.31 -18.81
C ASP A 113 -22.91 4.29 -19.12
N THR A 114 -22.79 3.06 -18.61
CA THR A 114 -23.81 2.01 -18.80
C THR A 114 -25.13 2.39 -18.12
N ALA A 115 -25.08 2.97 -16.92
CA ALA A 115 -26.27 3.42 -16.21
C ALA A 115 -26.95 4.57 -16.98
N HIS A 116 -26.19 5.56 -17.43
CA HIS A 116 -26.71 6.66 -18.25
C HIS A 116 -27.33 6.14 -19.56
N ALA A 117 -26.70 5.16 -20.22
CA ALA A 117 -27.28 4.52 -21.40
C ALA A 117 -28.61 3.80 -21.13
N VAL A 118 -28.79 3.20 -19.95
CA VAL A 118 -30.08 2.61 -19.54
C VAL A 118 -31.14 3.70 -19.37
N ILE A 119 -30.79 4.81 -18.72
CA ILE A 119 -31.69 5.98 -18.56
C ILE A 119 -32.15 6.51 -19.92
N GLU A 120 -31.21 6.75 -20.84
CA GLU A 120 -31.51 7.35 -22.14
C GLU A 120 -32.21 6.38 -23.08
N LYS A 121 -31.67 5.17 -23.25
CA LYS A 121 -32.12 4.25 -24.31
C LYS A 121 -33.30 3.38 -23.88
N ARG A 122 -33.28 2.87 -22.64
CA ARG A 122 -34.33 1.95 -22.16
C ARG A 122 -35.50 2.70 -21.55
N LEU A 123 -35.22 3.80 -20.85
CA LEU A 123 -36.22 4.55 -20.09
C LEU A 123 -36.64 5.87 -20.78
N GLY A 124 -35.96 6.28 -21.85
CA GLY A 124 -36.32 7.47 -22.63
C GLY A 124 -36.23 8.78 -21.84
N LYS A 125 -35.36 8.83 -20.83
CA LYS A 125 -35.14 10.00 -19.96
C LYS A 125 -33.80 10.67 -20.30
N GLU A 126 -33.70 11.97 -20.06
CA GLU A 126 -32.48 12.73 -20.33
C GLU A 126 -31.47 12.59 -19.18
N VAL A 127 -30.18 12.59 -19.52
CA VAL A 127 -29.06 12.71 -18.59
C VAL A 127 -28.33 14.02 -18.89
N THR A 128 -28.30 14.93 -17.92
CA THR A 128 -27.61 16.23 -18.03
C THR A 128 -26.69 16.44 -16.83
N PRO A 129 -25.77 17.41 -16.86
CA PRO A 129 -25.00 17.79 -15.68
C PRO A 129 -25.87 18.11 -14.46
N GLU A 130 -27.06 18.68 -14.67
CA GLU A 130 -28.02 18.96 -13.60
C GLU A 130 -28.60 17.67 -12.99
N THR A 131 -29.02 16.70 -13.81
CA THR A 131 -29.51 15.41 -13.30
C THR A 131 -28.40 14.60 -12.64
N ILE A 132 -27.17 14.68 -13.14
CA ILE A 132 -25.98 14.06 -12.52
C ILE A 132 -25.71 14.70 -11.16
N ASN A 133 -25.76 16.03 -11.03
CA ASN A 133 -25.60 16.71 -9.74
C ASN A 133 -26.68 16.29 -8.74
N HIS A 134 -27.94 16.19 -9.18
CA HIS A 134 -29.02 15.70 -8.33
C HIS A 134 -28.83 14.24 -7.90
N TYR A 135 -28.35 13.37 -8.81
CA TYR A 135 -27.96 12.00 -8.47
C TYR A 135 -26.81 11.98 -7.45
N LEU A 136 -25.79 12.82 -7.61
CA LEU A 136 -24.63 12.86 -6.72
C LEU A 136 -24.97 13.35 -5.32
N GLU A 137 -25.92 14.28 -5.20
CA GLU A 137 -26.47 14.68 -3.90
C GLU A 137 -27.28 13.53 -3.27
N THR A 138 -28.12 12.86 -4.07
CA THR A 138 -28.93 11.72 -3.62
C THR A 138 -28.06 10.55 -3.14
N VAL A 139 -27.01 10.20 -3.89
CA VAL A 139 -26.14 9.06 -3.56
C VAL A 139 -25.24 9.37 -2.37
N ASN A 140 -24.86 10.63 -2.12
CA ASN A 140 -24.12 10.97 -0.91
C ASN A 140 -24.99 10.95 0.36
N HIS A 141 -26.32 11.06 0.24
CA HIS A 141 -27.25 10.74 1.34
C HIS A 141 -27.47 9.22 1.49
N ALA A 142 -27.65 8.51 0.38
CA ALA A 142 -27.96 7.08 0.42
C ALA A 142 -26.75 6.21 0.79
N MET A 143 -25.54 6.53 0.29
CA MET A 143 -24.35 5.69 0.42
C MET A 143 -23.95 5.42 1.87
N PRO A 144 -24.00 6.40 2.80
CA PRO A 144 -23.74 6.15 4.22
C PRO A 144 -24.85 5.38 4.96
N GLY A 145 -25.97 5.05 4.30
CA GLY A 145 -27.11 4.30 4.86
C GLY A 145 -28.38 5.13 5.12
N GLY A 146 -28.61 6.22 4.37
CA GLY A 146 -29.85 6.99 4.40
C GLY A 146 -30.92 6.45 3.43
N ALA A 147 -32.19 6.54 3.81
CA ALA A 147 -33.31 6.04 3.00
C ALA A 147 -33.80 7.10 2.00
N VAL A 148 -34.22 6.68 0.79
CA VAL A 148 -34.67 7.58 -0.30
C VAL A 148 -36.01 7.20 -0.94
N VAL A 149 -36.65 6.09 -0.53
CA VAL A 149 -37.91 5.62 -1.15
C VAL A 149 -38.91 5.15 -0.12
N GLN A 150 -38.55 4.16 0.69
CA GLN A 150 -39.48 3.51 1.60
C GLN A 150 -39.73 4.37 2.85
N GLU A 151 -40.99 4.42 3.29
CA GLU A 151 -41.39 4.98 4.59
C GLU A 151 -40.94 4.05 5.74
N HIS A 152 -40.81 4.61 6.95
CA HIS A 152 -40.53 3.89 8.20
C HIS A 152 -39.21 3.09 8.16
N MET A 153 -38.20 3.62 7.49
CA MET A 153 -36.85 3.02 7.45
C MET A 153 -36.02 3.40 8.69
N ALA A 154 -35.25 2.43 9.16
CA ALA A 154 -34.14 2.70 10.08
C ALA A 154 -32.89 3.03 9.26
N GLU A 155 -32.12 4.01 9.74
CA GLU A 155 -30.95 4.54 9.02
C GLU A 155 -29.67 4.36 9.84
N CYS A 156 -28.52 4.43 9.17
CA CYS A 156 -27.23 4.46 9.86
C CYS A 156 -27.00 5.84 10.50
N SER A 157 -26.41 5.88 11.69
CA SER A 157 -26.00 7.14 12.32
C SER A 157 -24.91 7.83 11.47
N PRO A 158 -25.12 9.09 11.02
CA PRO A 158 -24.12 9.79 10.22
C PRO A 158 -22.76 9.95 10.92
N ALA A 159 -22.74 9.97 12.26
CA ALA A 159 -21.48 10.06 13.02
C ALA A 159 -20.65 8.77 12.98
N LEU A 160 -21.26 7.61 12.67
CA LEU A 160 -20.56 6.33 12.52
C LEU A 160 -20.11 6.06 11.08
N THR A 161 -20.70 6.75 10.11
CA THR A 161 -20.46 6.56 8.68
C THR A 161 -19.98 7.85 8.00
N SER A 162 -19.42 8.79 8.77
CA SER A 162 -19.02 10.12 8.29
C SER A 162 -17.89 10.10 7.26
N ASP A 163 -17.14 9.01 7.18
CA ASP A 163 -16.07 8.80 6.20
C ASP A 163 -16.60 8.22 4.87
N CYS A 164 -17.90 7.94 4.77
CA CYS A 164 -18.55 7.38 3.60
C CYS A 164 -19.05 8.46 2.64
N TYR A 165 -18.70 8.36 1.37
CA TYR A 165 -19.11 9.32 0.33
C TYR A 165 -18.87 8.77 -1.08
N VAL A 166 -19.38 9.51 -2.08
CA VAL A 166 -19.17 9.27 -3.50
C VAL A 166 -18.65 10.54 -4.17
N LYS A 167 -17.59 10.39 -4.97
CA LYS A 167 -17.10 11.41 -5.89
C LYS A 167 -17.02 10.85 -7.31
N VAL A 168 -16.94 11.73 -8.30
CA VAL A 168 -16.77 11.39 -9.72
C VAL A 168 -15.53 12.02 -10.32
N PHE A 169 -15.05 11.41 -11.40
CA PHE A 169 -14.00 11.94 -12.26
C PHE A 169 -14.23 11.49 -13.70
N SER A 170 -13.68 12.25 -14.65
CA SER A 170 -13.72 11.96 -16.08
C SER A 170 -12.57 12.68 -16.79
N GLY A 171 -12.20 12.21 -17.98
CA GLY A 171 -11.35 12.95 -18.91
C GLY A 171 -12.09 14.02 -19.71
N ASP A 172 -13.42 14.11 -19.60
CA ASP A 172 -14.23 15.16 -20.22
C ASP A 172 -14.27 16.42 -19.33
N ASP A 173 -13.36 17.37 -19.61
CA ASP A 173 -13.26 18.63 -18.86
C ASP A 173 -14.54 19.48 -18.95
N GLU A 174 -15.26 19.44 -20.08
CA GLU A 174 -16.48 20.22 -20.29
C GLU A 174 -17.60 19.70 -19.38
N LEU A 175 -17.79 18.39 -19.34
CA LEU A 175 -18.73 17.74 -18.43
C LEU A 175 -18.36 18.01 -16.97
N ILE A 176 -17.10 17.77 -16.59
CA ILE A 176 -16.64 17.92 -15.20
C ILE A 176 -16.75 19.38 -14.72
N SER A 177 -16.58 20.36 -15.61
CA SER A 177 -16.73 21.78 -15.25
C SER A 177 -18.15 22.17 -14.82
N GLN A 178 -19.15 21.37 -15.20
CA GLN A 178 -20.58 21.58 -14.91
C GLN A 178 -21.07 20.72 -13.73
N ILE A 179 -20.26 19.79 -13.25
CA ILE A 179 -20.54 19.02 -12.03
C ILE A 179 -20.15 19.85 -10.81
N ASP A 180 -20.97 19.79 -9.76
CA ASP A 180 -20.70 20.44 -8.49
C ASP A 180 -19.37 19.96 -7.93
N LYS A 181 -18.46 20.91 -7.69
CA LYS A 181 -17.09 20.68 -7.25
C LYS A 181 -16.99 19.90 -5.94
N ARG A 182 -18.05 19.87 -5.11
CA ARG A 182 -18.12 19.03 -3.90
C ARG A 182 -17.96 17.54 -4.22
N PHE A 183 -18.39 17.12 -5.40
CA PHE A 183 -18.42 15.72 -5.81
C PHE A 183 -17.29 15.35 -6.78
N VAL A 184 -16.37 16.25 -7.13
CA VAL A 184 -15.40 16.03 -8.20
C VAL A 184 -14.01 15.72 -7.64
N ILE A 185 -13.37 14.67 -8.17
CA ILE A 185 -11.91 14.52 -8.13
C ILE A 185 -11.38 15.14 -9.44
N ASP A 186 -10.86 16.36 -9.34
CA ASP A 186 -10.42 17.14 -10.50
C ASP A 186 -9.01 16.73 -10.92
N ILE A 187 -8.91 16.00 -12.04
CA ILE A 187 -7.65 15.48 -12.57
C ILE A 187 -6.66 16.62 -12.86
N ASN A 188 -7.13 17.77 -13.37
CA ASN A 188 -6.25 18.89 -13.70
C ASN A 188 -5.69 19.59 -12.46
N LYS A 189 -6.41 19.50 -11.34
CA LYS A 189 -5.99 20.09 -10.07
C LYS A 189 -5.08 19.16 -9.27
N GLU A 190 -5.35 17.86 -9.32
CA GLU A 190 -4.64 16.90 -8.47
C GLU A 190 -3.34 16.38 -9.09
N PHE A 191 -3.16 16.50 -10.40
CA PHE A 191 -2.00 15.98 -11.12
C PHE A 191 -1.23 17.08 -11.88
N PRO A 192 0.11 16.94 -12.00
CA PRO A 192 0.90 17.75 -12.92
C PRO A 192 0.35 17.65 -14.36
N LYS A 193 0.52 18.72 -15.14
CA LYS A 193 -0.09 18.87 -16.47
C LYS A 193 0.09 17.66 -17.40
N ASP A 194 1.30 17.11 -17.47
CA ASP A 194 1.60 15.98 -18.34
C ASP A 194 0.96 14.67 -17.84
N GLN A 195 0.90 14.48 -16.52
CA GLN A 195 0.21 13.34 -15.92
C GLN A 195 -1.31 13.45 -16.08
N ALA A 196 -1.87 14.64 -15.85
CA ALA A 196 -3.29 14.93 -16.06
C ALA A 196 -3.68 14.63 -17.51
N LYS A 197 -2.85 15.02 -18.49
CA LYS A 197 -3.06 14.69 -19.89
C LYS A 197 -3.11 13.18 -20.14
N GLN A 198 -2.11 12.43 -19.67
CA GLN A 198 -2.07 10.96 -19.83
C GLN A 198 -3.31 10.28 -19.21
N LEU A 199 -3.72 10.72 -18.02
CA LEU A 199 -4.89 10.15 -17.33
C LEU A 199 -6.18 10.44 -18.08
N LYS A 200 -6.40 11.67 -18.53
CA LYS A 200 -7.61 12.02 -19.29
C LYS A 200 -7.65 11.31 -20.65
N GLU A 201 -6.51 11.16 -21.32
CA GLU A 201 -6.43 10.38 -22.56
C GLU A 201 -6.77 8.89 -22.33
N ALA A 202 -6.28 8.30 -21.23
CA ALA A 202 -6.55 6.90 -20.90
C ALA A 202 -8.00 6.65 -20.44
N ILE A 203 -8.58 7.60 -19.70
CA ILE A 203 -9.97 7.52 -19.21
C ILE A 203 -10.97 7.84 -20.32
N GLY A 204 -10.60 8.73 -21.24
CA GLY A 204 -11.49 9.24 -22.26
C GLY A 204 -12.65 10.04 -21.66
N LYS A 205 -13.80 10.03 -22.35
CA LYS A 205 -14.99 10.77 -21.93
C LYS A 205 -15.88 10.04 -20.93
N SER A 206 -15.50 8.82 -20.55
CA SER A 206 -16.24 8.03 -19.57
C SER A 206 -16.28 8.73 -18.21
N MET A 207 -17.41 8.65 -17.52
CA MET A 207 -17.54 9.14 -16.16
C MET A 207 -17.50 7.98 -15.17
N TRP A 208 -16.64 8.12 -14.16
CA TRP A 208 -16.40 7.11 -13.14
C TRP A 208 -16.70 7.68 -11.76
N GLN A 209 -17.30 6.87 -10.91
CA GLN A 209 -17.54 7.17 -9.51
C GLN A 209 -16.57 6.41 -8.63
N LYS A 210 -15.87 7.13 -7.74
CA LYS A 210 -15.15 6.57 -6.60
C LYS A 210 -16.12 6.53 -5.42
N VAL A 211 -16.40 5.33 -4.95
CA VAL A 211 -17.23 5.07 -3.78
C VAL A 211 -16.33 4.68 -2.62
N ALA A 212 -16.40 5.44 -1.53
CA ALA A 212 -15.76 5.12 -0.28
C ALA A 212 -16.84 4.64 0.69
N CYS A 213 -16.95 3.33 0.91
CA CYS A 213 -17.90 2.77 1.87
C CYS A 213 -17.46 3.11 3.31
N PRO A 214 -18.33 2.99 4.34
CA PRO A 214 -17.95 3.33 5.71
C PRO A 214 -16.88 2.39 6.25
N THR A 215 -15.83 2.92 6.89
CA THR A 215 -14.77 2.12 7.52
C THR A 215 -15.34 1.10 8.51
N ILE A 216 -16.34 1.47 9.31
CA ILE A 216 -16.98 0.55 10.27
C ILE A 216 -17.59 -0.69 9.60
N VAL A 217 -18.15 -0.54 8.40
CA VAL A 217 -18.72 -1.67 7.64
C VAL A 217 -17.60 -2.59 7.16
N GLY A 218 -16.50 -2.05 6.65
CA GLY A 218 -15.33 -2.85 6.27
C GLY A 218 -14.72 -3.60 7.46
N ARG A 219 -14.70 -3.00 8.65
CA ARG A 219 -14.18 -3.63 9.87
C ARG A 219 -15.09 -4.71 10.46
N VAL A 220 -16.41 -4.56 10.33
CA VAL A 220 -17.41 -5.55 10.81
C VAL A 220 -17.63 -6.67 9.81
N CYS A 221 -17.55 -6.37 8.51
CA CYS A 221 -17.76 -7.31 7.42
C CYS A 221 -16.41 -7.66 6.75
N ASP A 222 -16.32 -7.52 5.43
CA ASP A 222 -15.15 -7.86 4.62
C ASP A 222 -15.07 -7.00 3.35
N GLY A 223 -14.00 -7.16 2.55
CA GLY A 223 -13.86 -6.49 1.26
C GLY A 223 -14.96 -6.87 0.26
N GLY A 224 -15.45 -8.10 0.29
CA GLY A 224 -16.53 -8.55 -0.59
C GLY A 224 -17.84 -7.80 -0.38
N THR A 225 -18.02 -7.18 0.78
CA THR A 225 -19.20 -6.34 1.08
C THR A 225 -19.20 -5.05 0.27
N MET A 226 -18.04 -4.52 -0.12
CA MET A 226 -17.89 -3.13 -0.57
C MET A 226 -18.54 -2.86 -1.94
N SER A 227 -18.31 -3.73 -2.93
CA SER A 227 -18.94 -3.58 -4.26
C SER A 227 -20.44 -3.83 -4.21
N ARG A 228 -20.89 -4.69 -3.29
CA ARG A 228 -22.31 -4.96 -3.05
C ARG A 228 -22.98 -3.75 -2.41
N TRP A 229 -22.43 -3.23 -1.32
CA TRP A 229 -22.92 -2.03 -0.63
C TRP A 229 -23.04 -0.87 -1.60
N SER A 230 -21.95 -0.58 -2.32
CA SER A 230 -21.89 0.43 -3.38
C SER A 230 -23.06 0.30 -4.35
N ALA A 231 -23.24 -0.88 -4.96
CA ALA A 231 -24.28 -1.10 -5.95
C ALA A 231 -25.70 -0.94 -5.41
N MET A 232 -25.98 -1.35 -4.17
CA MET A 232 -27.31 -1.18 -3.58
C MET A 232 -27.67 0.30 -3.49
N GLN A 233 -26.76 1.12 -2.96
CA GLN A 233 -27.01 2.54 -2.76
C GLN A 233 -27.01 3.31 -4.09
N ILE A 234 -26.19 2.90 -5.07
CA ILE A 234 -26.25 3.40 -6.46
C ILE A 234 -27.63 3.16 -7.05
N SER A 235 -28.15 1.92 -7.00
CA SER A 235 -29.46 1.59 -7.57
C SER A 235 -30.59 2.38 -6.91
N MET A 236 -30.58 2.50 -5.58
CA MET A 236 -31.59 3.30 -4.86
C MET A 236 -31.52 4.78 -5.23
N SER A 237 -30.31 5.30 -5.46
CA SER A 237 -30.12 6.70 -5.86
C SER A 237 -30.59 6.96 -7.29
N PHE A 238 -30.39 6.02 -8.22
CA PHE A 238 -30.97 6.10 -9.56
C PHE A 238 -32.50 6.06 -9.52
N ILE A 239 -33.09 5.19 -8.69
CA ILE A 239 -34.55 5.14 -8.51
C ILE A 239 -35.10 6.51 -8.10
N SER A 240 -34.50 7.11 -7.08
CA SER A 240 -34.93 8.41 -6.55
C SER A 240 -34.66 9.55 -7.54
N ALA A 241 -33.40 9.75 -7.93
CA ALA A 241 -32.98 10.93 -8.70
C ALA A 241 -33.60 11.00 -10.10
N TYR A 242 -33.84 9.84 -10.74
CA TYR A 242 -34.45 9.77 -12.07
C TYR A 242 -35.94 9.43 -12.05
N ARG A 243 -36.56 9.35 -10.86
CA ARG A 243 -37.99 9.06 -10.67
C ARG A 243 -38.42 7.79 -11.41
N LEU A 244 -37.76 6.69 -11.09
CA LEU A 244 -38.02 5.37 -11.66
C LEU A 244 -39.00 4.60 -10.77
N ALA A 245 -39.61 3.55 -11.31
CA ALA A 245 -40.40 2.66 -10.47
C ALA A 245 -39.46 1.86 -9.55
N ALA A 246 -39.75 1.87 -8.25
CA ALA A 246 -38.94 1.20 -7.24
C ALA A 246 -39.10 -0.33 -7.32
N GLY A 247 -38.32 -0.95 -8.22
CA GLY A 247 -38.33 -2.40 -8.45
C GLY A 247 -38.78 -2.85 -9.84
N GLU A 248 -38.72 -1.98 -10.86
CA GLU A 248 -38.98 -2.40 -12.24
C GLU A 248 -37.79 -3.13 -12.89
N ALA A 249 -38.01 -3.75 -14.05
CA ALA A 249 -37.02 -4.58 -14.73
C ALA A 249 -35.72 -3.82 -15.11
N ALA A 250 -35.79 -2.50 -15.34
CA ALA A 250 -34.61 -1.69 -15.62
C ALA A 250 -33.66 -1.58 -14.42
N ILE A 251 -34.15 -1.78 -13.18
CA ILE A 251 -33.32 -1.72 -11.98
C ILE A 251 -32.26 -2.83 -11.97
N ALA A 252 -32.56 -3.97 -12.57
CA ALA A 252 -31.60 -5.06 -12.73
C ALA A 252 -30.38 -4.65 -13.59
N ASP A 253 -30.56 -3.78 -14.58
CA ASP A 253 -29.45 -3.32 -15.43
C ASP A 253 -28.48 -2.44 -14.63
N PHE A 254 -28.99 -1.53 -13.79
CA PHE A 254 -28.15 -0.72 -12.88
C PHE A 254 -27.39 -1.61 -11.90
N ALA A 255 -28.07 -2.61 -11.32
CA ALA A 255 -27.44 -3.55 -10.39
C ALA A 255 -26.34 -4.37 -11.08
N PHE A 256 -26.57 -4.87 -12.31
CA PHE A 256 -25.57 -5.60 -13.07
C PHE A 256 -24.39 -4.70 -13.47
N ALA A 257 -24.65 -3.47 -13.89
CA ALA A 257 -23.61 -2.50 -14.22
C ALA A 257 -22.71 -2.21 -13.02
N ALA A 258 -23.31 -1.89 -11.87
CA ALA A 258 -22.59 -1.50 -10.65
C ALA A 258 -21.89 -2.67 -9.93
N LYS A 259 -22.32 -3.92 -10.15
CA LYS A 259 -21.73 -5.11 -9.51
C LYS A 259 -20.80 -5.91 -10.40
N HIS A 260 -20.87 -5.75 -11.72
CA HIS A 260 -20.16 -6.60 -12.67
C HIS A 260 -19.65 -5.83 -13.89
N ALA A 261 -20.54 -5.25 -14.71
CA ALA A 261 -20.16 -4.79 -16.05
C ALA A 261 -19.23 -3.57 -16.05
N SER A 262 -19.25 -2.77 -14.98
CA SER A 262 -18.49 -1.52 -14.88
C SER A 262 -17.88 -1.29 -13.50
N VAL A 263 -17.72 -2.36 -12.70
CA VAL A 263 -17.08 -2.26 -11.38
C VAL A 263 -15.58 -2.54 -11.49
N VAL A 264 -14.79 -1.77 -10.75
CA VAL A 264 -13.37 -2.03 -10.53
C VAL A 264 -13.15 -2.17 -9.03
N GLU A 265 -12.84 -3.40 -8.65
CA GLU A 265 -12.47 -3.81 -7.30
C GLU A 265 -10.95 -3.63 -7.11
N MET A 266 -10.51 -3.36 -5.87
CA MET A 266 -9.10 -3.13 -5.54
C MET A 266 -8.30 -4.43 -5.56
N GLY A 267 -8.97 -5.56 -5.30
CA GLY A 267 -8.37 -6.89 -5.37
C GLY A 267 -9.39 -7.93 -5.77
N THR A 268 -8.95 -8.96 -6.49
CA THR A 268 -9.80 -10.06 -6.95
C THR A 268 -9.98 -11.14 -5.88
N MET A 269 -10.99 -12.00 -6.04
CA MET A 269 -11.22 -13.13 -5.13
C MET A 269 -10.06 -14.14 -5.14
N MET A 270 -9.90 -14.87 -4.03
CA MET A 270 -8.77 -15.78 -3.81
C MET A 270 -9.14 -17.26 -3.89
N PRO A 271 -8.21 -18.15 -4.31
CA PRO A 271 -8.45 -19.60 -4.36
C PRO A 271 -8.77 -20.23 -3.00
N ALA A 272 -9.47 -21.37 -3.02
CA ALA A 272 -10.09 -22.00 -1.85
C ALA A 272 -9.17 -22.20 -0.64
N ARG A 273 -7.89 -22.56 -0.83
CA ARG A 273 -6.92 -22.75 0.27
C ARG A 273 -6.74 -21.48 1.12
N ARG A 274 -6.94 -20.33 0.50
CA ARG A 274 -6.80 -19.00 1.10
C ARG A 274 -8.03 -18.15 0.76
N ALA A 275 -9.21 -18.77 0.78
CA ALA A 275 -10.48 -18.20 0.33
C ALA A 275 -10.78 -16.85 0.96
N ARG A 276 -10.84 -15.82 0.12
CA ARG A 276 -11.25 -14.45 0.44
C ARG A 276 -12.06 -13.92 -0.73
N GLY A 277 -13.05 -13.08 -0.41
CA GLY A 277 -13.76 -12.32 -1.42
C GLY A 277 -12.88 -11.25 -2.08
N PRO A 278 -13.44 -10.45 -2.98
CA PRO A 278 -12.78 -9.28 -3.53
C PRO A 278 -12.38 -8.24 -2.47
N ASN A 279 -11.59 -7.26 -2.86
CA ASN A 279 -11.10 -6.16 -2.01
C ASN A 279 -10.35 -6.65 -0.76
N GLU A 280 -9.68 -7.80 -0.83
CA GLU A 280 -8.76 -8.29 0.20
C GLU A 280 -7.32 -8.24 -0.33
N PRO A 281 -6.29 -8.11 0.54
CA PRO A 281 -4.93 -7.78 0.09
C PRO A 281 -4.34 -8.82 -0.87
N GLY A 282 -4.72 -10.09 -0.69
CA GLY A 282 -4.23 -11.20 -1.48
C GLY A 282 -4.51 -11.06 -2.98
N GLY A 283 -5.56 -10.33 -3.34
CA GLY A 283 -6.02 -10.14 -4.71
C GLY A 283 -5.54 -8.86 -5.37
N ILE A 284 -4.75 -8.02 -4.69
CA ILE A 284 -4.28 -6.71 -5.17
C ILE A 284 -3.02 -6.89 -6.04
N PRO A 285 -3.05 -6.54 -7.34
CA PRO A 285 -1.85 -6.53 -8.18
C PRO A 285 -0.84 -5.47 -7.73
N PHE A 286 0.45 -5.70 -7.99
CA PHE A 286 1.51 -4.74 -7.64
C PHE A 286 1.33 -3.39 -8.33
N GLY A 287 0.91 -3.39 -9.59
CA GLY A 287 0.61 -2.17 -10.33
C GLY A 287 -0.55 -1.39 -9.73
N PHE A 288 -1.58 -2.07 -9.21
CA PHE A 288 -2.70 -1.40 -8.53
C PHE A 288 -2.23 -0.74 -7.23
N LEU A 289 -1.39 -1.42 -6.44
CA LEU A 289 -0.83 -0.83 -5.22
C LEU A 289 0.05 0.39 -5.55
N ALA A 290 0.87 0.31 -6.60
CA ALA A 290 1.65 1.44 -7.10
C ALA A 290 0.76 2.62 -7.55
N ASP A 291 -0.43 2.31 -8.08
CA ASP A 291 -1.40 3.33 -8.48
C ASP A 291 -2.12 3.99 -7.30
N MET A 292 -2.34 3.26 -6.21
CA MET A 292 -2.88 3.83 -4.97
C MET A 292 -1.91 4.86 -4.37
N VAL A 293 -0.60 4.65 -4.46
CA VAL A 293 0.42 5.58 -3.94
C VAL A 293 0.47 6.88 -4.75
N GLN A 294 0.40 8.01 -4.06
CA GLN A 294 0.25 9.35 -4.64
C GLN A 294 1.53 10.20 -4.56
N SER A 295 2.68 9.62 -4.23
CA SER A 295 3.93 10.38 -4.07
C SER A 295 4.34 11.10 -5.36
N LEU A 296 4.27 10.46 -6.53
CA LEU A 296 4.77 11.01 -7.79
C LEU A 296 4.00 12.24 -8.27
N ARG A 297 2.70 12.37 -7.97
CA ARG A 297 1.95 13.58 -8.36
C ARG A 297 2.31 14.79 -7.49
N VAL A 298 2.85 14.55 -6.28
CA VAL A 298 3.28 15.60 -5.33
C VAL A 298 4.78 15.89 -5.48
N HIS A 299 5.58 14.87 -5.77
CA HIS A 299 7.02 14.91 -5.95
C HIS A 299 7.42 14.36 -7.34
N PRO A 300 7.03 15.04 -8.43
CA PRO A 300 7.20 14.52 -9.80
C PRO A 300 8.67 14.37 -10.23
N ASP A 301 9.57 15.15 -9.62
CA ASP A 301 11.00 15.10 -9.93
C ASP A 301 11.76 14.00 -9.16
N ASP A 302 11.05 13.25 -8.31
CA ASP A 302 11.63 12.23 -7.44
C ASP A 302 10.96 10.85 -7.63
N PRO A 303 11.31 10.13 -8.71
CA PRO A 303 10.77 8.81 -8.97
C PRO A 303 11.23 7.77 -7.93
N ALA A 304 12.36 8.00 -7.24
CA ALA A 304 12.86 7.12 -6.19
C ALA A 304 11.91 7.15 -4.99
N ARG A 305 11.47 8.33 -4.58
CA ARG A 305 10.46 8.48 -3.53
C ARG A 305 9.17 7.76 -3.86
N GLN A 306 8.67 7.81 -5.11
CA GLN A 306 7.48 7.03 -5.50
C GLN A 306 7.67 5.53 -5.31
N ALA A 307 8.82 4.98 -5.70
CA ALA A 307 9.12 3.57 -5.49
C ALA A 307 9.19 3.22 -4.00
N LEU A 308 9.88 4.02 -3.19
CA LEU A 308 10.06 3.80 -1.75
C LEU A 308 8.75 3.94 -0.95
N GLU A 309 7.91 4.92 -1.27
CA GLU A 309 6.57 5.06 -0.67
C GLU A 309 5.67 3.87 -1.05
N THR A 310 5.81 3.34 -2.27
CA THR A 310 5.13 2.11 -2.70
C THR A 310 5.64 0.88 -1.93
N VAL A 311 6.95 0.78 -1.69
CA VAL A 311 7.53 -0.25 -0.83
C VAL A 311 6.96 -0.16 0.59
N ALA A 312 6.87 1.05 1.16
CA ALA A 312 6.36 1.26 2.50
C ALA A 312 4.90 0.81 2.65
N LEU A 313 4.02 1.22 1.73
CA LEU A 313 2.63 0.76 1.74
C LEU A 313 2.55 -0.76 1.56
N GLY A 314 3.31 -1.31 0.60
CA GLY A 314 3.33 -2.75 0.36
C GLY A 314 3.83 -3.56 1.56
N ALA A 315 4.80 -3.05 2.30
CA ALA A 315 5.32 -3.71 3.50
C ALA A 315 4.24 -3.82 4.60
N VAL A 316 3.43 -2.78 4.78
CA VAL A 316 2.34 -2.84 5.76
C VAL A 316 1.19 -3.72 5.26
N ILE A 317 0.70 -3.47 4.03
CA ILE A 317 -0.48 -4.18 3.50
C ILE A 317 -0.19 -5.66 3.27
N PHE A 318 0.95 -5.99 2.66
CA PHE A 318 1.27 -7.38 2.30
C PHE A 318 1.99 -8.14 3.42
N ASP A 319 3.00 -7.57 4.07
CA ASP A 319 3.76 -8.34 5.07
C ASP A 319 3.12 -8.29 6.46
N GLN A 320 2.72 -7.11 6.95
CA GLN A 320 2.16 -7.01 8.31
C GLN A 320 0.70 -7.46 8.40
N ILE A 321 -0.16 -6.92 7.54
CA ILE A 321 -1.60 -7.19 7.60
C ILE A 321 -1.93 -8.51 6.91
N TYR A 322 -1.56 -8.68 5.64
CA TYR A 322 -1.92 -9.90 4.92
C TYR A 322 -1.17 -11.14 5.40
N LEU A 323 0.14 -11.21 5.18
CA LEU A 323 0.92 -12.38 5.59
C LEU A 323 0.97 -12.53 7.11
N GLY A 324 1.17 -11.42 7.84
CA GLY A 324 1.34 -11.38 9.29
C GLY A 324 0.06 -11.49 10.13
N SER A 325 -1.12 -11.39 9.50
CA SER A 325 -2.40 -11.58 10.18
C SER A 325 -3.35 -12.48 9.40
N TYR A 326 -3.81 -12.08 8.20
CA TYR A 326 -4.79 -12.86 7.42
C TYR A 326 -4.33 -14.30 7.13
N MET A 327 -3.03 -14.49 6.90
CA MET A 327 -2.43 -15.78 6.55
C MET A 327 -1.66 -16.45 7.70
N SER A 328 -1.55 -15.79 8.86
CA SER A 328 -0.87 -16.35 10.04
C SER A 328 -1.47 -15.83 11.36
N GLY A 329 -0.98 -14.71 11.90
CA GLY A 329 -1.41 -14.09 13.16
C GLY A 329 -0.37 -14.13 14.28
N GLY A 330 -0.71 -13.53 15.43
CA GLY A 330 0.14 -13.47 16.61
C GLY A 330 1.02 -12.21 16.65
N VAL A 331 2.29 -12.35 17.05
CA VAL A 331 3.28 -11.25 17.05
C VAL A 331 3.53 -10.72 15.63
N GLY A 332 3.32 -11.58 14.62
CA GLY A 332 3.36 -11.19 13.22
C GLY A 332 4.74 -10.78 12.73
N PHE A 333 4.76 -9.91 11.72
CA PHE A 333 5.91 -9.69 10.84
C PHE A 333 6.37 -8.23 10.78
N THR A 334 6.17 -7.48 11.87
CA THR A 334 6.50 -6.05 11.93
C THR A 334 7.92 -5.75 11.47
N GLN A 335 8.92 -6.43 12.00
CA GLN A 335 10.31 -6.11 11.64
C GLN A 335 10.75 -6.66 10.27
N TYR A 336 10.05 -7.64 9.69
CA TYR A 336 10.26 -7.96 8.28
C TYR A 336 9.87 -6.77 7.40
N ALA A 337 8.72 -6.15 7.71
CA ALA A 337 8.20 -5.01 6.97
C ALA A 337 9.00 -3.71 7.23
N THR A 338 9.27 -3.37 8.50
CA THR A 338 9.93 -2.08 8.85
C THR A 338 11.29 -1.94 8.19
N ALA A 339 12.03 -3.04 7.99
CA ALA A 339 13.32 -3.01 7.32
C ALA A 339 13.29 -2.33 5.93
N ALA A 340 12.13 -2.34 5.27
CA ALA A 340 11.95 -1.73 3.96
C ALA A 340 11.52 -0.24 4.01
N TYR A 341 11.09 0.28 5.17
CA TYR A 341 10.58 1.65 5.31
C TYR A 341 11.13 2.43 6.52
N THR A 342 12.15 1.90 7.19
CA THR A 342 12.81 2.56 8.32
C THR A 342 14.30 2.75 8.12
N ASP A 343 14.84 3.70 8.87
CA ASP A 343 16.26 3.98 9.05
C ASP A 343 17.00 4.44 7.80
N ASN A 344 16.27 4.81 6.75
CA ASN A 344 16.83 5.24 5.46
C ASN A 344 17.83 4.25 4.85
N ILE A 345 17.82 2.96 5.24
CA ILE A 345 18.78 1.98 4.72
C ILE A 345 18.45 1.66 3.26
N LEU A 346 17.21 1.24 2.97
CA LEU A 346 16.76 1.03 1.58
C LEU A 346 16.79 2.34 0.78
N GLU A 347 16.51 3.46 1.45
CA GLU A 347 16.52 4.78 0.83
C GLU A 347 17.93 5.15 0.33
N ASP A 348 18.96 5.00 1.18
CA ASP A 348 20.36 5.22 0.81
C ASP A 348 20.77 4.38 -0.39
N TYR A 349 20.45 3.07 -0.35
CA TYR A 349 20.86 2.14 -1.40
C TYR A 349 20.18 2.47 -2.72
N THR A 350 18.91 2.85 -2.67
CA THR A 350 18.14 3.29 -3.83
C THR A 350 18.73 4.56 -4.43
N TYR A 351 18.92 5.62 -3.65
CA TYR A 351 19.47 6.88 -4.17
C TYR A 351 20.91 6.74 -4.66
N TRP A 352 21.74 5.95 -3.98
CA TRP A 352 23.08 5.62 -4.48
C TRP A 352 23.01 4.94 -5.85
N ALA A 353 22.10 3.98 -6.03
CA ALA A 353 21.92 3.29 -7.28
C ALA A 353 21.39 4.20 -8.39
N LEU A 354 20.49 5.14 -8.09
CA LEU A 354 20.06 6.16 -9.05
C LEU A 354 21.20 7.09 -9.48
N ASP A 355 22.06 7.52 -8.55
CA ASP A 355 23.26 8.31 -8.87
C ASP A 355 24.21 7.51 -9.78
N LEU A 356 24.34 6.19 -9.56
CA LEU A 356 25.09 5.29 -10.43
C LEU A 356 24.45 5.20 -11.83
N VAL A 357 23.14 4.99 -11.92
CA VAL A 357 22.40 4.94 -13.20
C VAL A 357 22.58 6.23 -14.00
N LYS A 358 22.49 7.39 -13.33
CA LYS A 358 22.68 8.71 -13.94
C LYS A 358 24.12 8.95 -14.41
N SER A 359 25.10 8.58 -13.59
CA SER A 359 26.51 8.88 -13.88
C SER A 359 27.19 7.89 -14.81
N LYS A 360 26.80 6.61 -14.79
CA LYS A 360 27.50 5.53 -15.52
C LYS A 360 26.65 4.85 -16.60
N TYR A 361 25.32 4.84 -16.46
CA TYR A 361 24.42 4.12 -17.38
C TYR A 361 23.51 5.04 -18.22
N GLY A 362 23.91 6.31 -18.36
CA GLY A 362 23.30 7.28 -19.26
C GLY A 362 22.02 7.95 -18.77
N GLY A 363 21.55 7.62 -17.56
CA GLY A 363 20.32 8.19 -16.99
C GLY A 363 19.11 7.26 -17.00
N LEU A 364 18.03 7.75 -16.42
CA LEU A 364 16.77 7.02 -16.27
C LEU A 364 16.19 6.67 -17.65
N CYS A 365 15.76 5.42 -17.81
CA CYS A 365 15.16 4.87 -19.03
C CYS A 365 16.04 4.99 -20.29
N LYS A 366 17.36 5.12 -20.15
CA LYS A 366 18.29 5.21 -21.30
C LYS A 366 18.98 3.89 -21.63
N SER A 367 18.91 2.91 -20.73
CA SER A 367 19.51 1.60 -20.94
C SER A 367 18.52 0.63 -21.61
N LYS A 368 19.03 -0.22 -22.50
CA LYS A 368 18.24 -1.31 -23.10
C LYS A 368 18.39 -2.60 -22.27
N PRO A 369 17.31 -3.34 -21.99
CA PRO A 369 17.39 -4.64 -21.34
C PRO A 369 18.37 -5.60 -22.03
N SER A 370 19.35 -6.11 -21.30
CA SER A 370 20.29 -7.15 -21.76
C SER A 370 20.92 -7.88 -20.56
N MET A 371 21.46 -9.08 -20.78
CA MET A 371 22.18 -9.81 -19.75
C MET A 371 23.46 -9.09 -19.31
N ASP A 372 24.19 -8.47 -20.23
CA ASP A 372 25.39 -7.67 -19.90
C ASP A 372 25.05 -6.48 -18.98
N LEU A 373 23.94 -5.79 -19.25
CA LEU A 373 23.47 -4.73 -18.36
C LEU A 373 23.08 -5.29 -17.00
N MET A 374 22.37 -6.42 -16.97
CA MET A 374 21.94 -7.09 -15.74
C MET A 374 23.13 -7.49 -14.86
N GLU A 375 24.12 -8.15 -15.45
CA GLU A 375 25.34 -8.60 -14.75
C GLU A 375 26.22 -7.44 -14.29
N LYS A 376 26.17 -6.27 -14.96
CA LYS A 376 26.91 -5.08 -14.53
C LYS A 376 26.14 -4.28 -13.49
N LEU A 377 25.03 -3.64 -13.89
CA LEU A 377 24.27 -2.76 -13.03
C LEU A 377 23.72 -3.50 -11.81
N GLY A 378 23.12 -4.69 -12.03
CA GLY A 378 22.53 -5.49 -10.96
C GLY A 378 23.56 -5.87 -9.90
N SER A 379 24.73 -6.34 -10.33
CA SER A 379 25.83 -6.73 -9.44
C SER A 379 26.47 -5.55 -8.71
N GLU A 380 26.62 -4.39 -9.36
CA GLU A 380 27.19 -3.19 -8.73
C GLU A 380 26.30 -2.68 -7.59
N VAL A 381 24.99 -2.61 -7.84
CA VAL A 381 24.01 -2.20 -6.82
C VAL A 381 23.93 -3.20 -5.68
N ASN A 382 23.87 -4.50 -6.00
CA ASN A 382 23.84 -5.53 -4.98
C ASN A 382 25.13 -5.55 -4.14
N SER A 383 26.29 -5.37 -4.78
CA SER A 383 27.58 -5.31 -4.09
C SER A 383 27.64 -4.12 -3.14
N TYR A 384 27.16 -2.94 -3.57
CA TYR A 384 27.07 -1.78 -2.69
C TYR A 384 26.19 -2.06 -1.46
N ALA A 385 24.97 -2.56 -1.68
CA ALA A 385 24.04 -2.84 -0.59
C ALA A 385 24.62 -3.82 0.45
N LEU A 386 25.31 -4.87 -0.02
CA LEU A 386 25.93 -5.87 0.86
C LEU A 386 27.19 -5.35 1.55
N GLU A 387 28.00 -4.55 0.85
CA GLU A 387 29.16 -3.86 1.45
C GLU A 387 28.75 -2.91 2.57
N MET A 388 27.58 -2.25 2.48
CA MET A 388 27.14 -1.35 3.55
C MET A 388 26.86 -2.13 4.85
N TYR A 389 26.30 -3.33 4.77
CA TYR A 389 26.15 -4.18 5.95
C TYR A 389 27.51 -4.65 6.50
N GLU A 390 28.47 -4.95 5.64
CA GLU A 390 29.81 -5.39 6.05
C GLU A 390 30.65 -4.27 6.68
N LYS A 391 30.56 -3.04 6.14
CA LYS A 391 31.29 -1.87 6.61
C LYS A 391 30.64 -1.21 7.83
N TYR A 392 29.33 -1.34 7.99
CA TYR A 392 28.57 -0.75 9.08
C TYR A 392 27.83 -1.84 9.87
N PRO A 393 28.50 -2.49 10.85
CA PRO A 393 27.88 -3.50 11.70
C PRO A 393 26.61 -3.01 12.40
N ALA A 394 26.47 -1.71 12.70
CA ALA A 394 25.23 -1.15 13.24
C ALA A 394 24.03 -1.32 12.29
N ALA A 395 24.24 -1.19 10.97
CA ALA A 395 23.20 -1.44 9.97
C ALA A 395 22.88 -2.93 9.86
N MET A 396 23.91 -3.80 9.92
CA MET A 396 23.72 -5.25 9.98
C MET A 396 22.98 -5.68 11.26
N GLU A 397 23.25 -5.01 12.37
CA GLU A 397 22.62 -5.27 13.66
C GLU A 397 21.16 -4.76 13.69
N THR A 398 20.87 -3.65 13.01
CA THR A 398 19.51 -3.14 12.79
C THR A 398 18.69 -4.09 11.94
N HIS A 399 19.24 -4.56 10.81
CA HIS A 399 18.67 -5.62 9.97
C HIS A 399 19.27 -6.98 10.35
N PHE A 400 19.04 -7.38 11.60
CA PHE A 400 19.61 -8.62 12.16
C PHE A 400 19.14 -9.88 11.43
N GLY A 401 17.92 -9.88 10.89
CA GLY A 401 17.36 -10.97 10.12
C GLY A 401 17.94 -11.00 8.71
N GLY A 402 18.39 -12.18 8.27
CA GLY A 402 18.90 -12.36 6.90
C GLY A 402 17.89 -11.94 5.82
N SER A 403 16.60 -12.25 6.04
CA SER A 403 15.53 -11.88 5.12
C SER A 403 15.41 -10.36 4.96
N GLN A 404 15.54 -9.58 6.05
CA GLN A 404 15.48 -8.12 5.99
C GLN A 404 16.57 -7.57 5.06
N ARG A 405 17.80 -8.08 5.22
CA ARG A 405 18.93 -7.67 4.37
C ARG A 405 18.73 -8.09 2.92
N ALA A 406 18.22 -9.30 2.70
CA ALA A 406 17.91 -9.82 1.38
C ALA A 406 16.85 -8.97 0.67
N THR A 407 15.72 -8.67 1.34
CA THR A 407 14.67 -7.77 0.85
C THR A 407 15.24 -6.42 0.45
N VAL A 408 16.01 -5.79 1.33
CA VAL A 408 16.51 -4.42 1.11
C VAL A 408 17.55 -4.35 0.00
N ALA A 409 18.50 -5.30 -0.05
CA ALA A 409 19.48 -5.36 -1.13
C ALA A 409 18.80 -5.60 -2.48
N ALA A 410 17.89 -6.57 -2.56
CA ALA A 410 17.21 -6.91 -3.80
C ALA A 410 16.20 -5.85 -4.25
N ALA A 411 15.53 -5.17 -3.32
CA ALA A 411 14.66 -4.04 -3.64
C ALA A 411 15.46 -2.91 -4.29
N ALA A 412 16.59 -2.50 -3.71
CA ALA A 412 17.44 -1.47 -4.29
C ALA A 412 17.94 -1.87 -5.70
N THR A 413 18.40 -3.12 -5.85
CA THR A 413 18.86 -3.64 -7.15
C THR A 413 17.74 -3.67 -8.19
N GLY A 414 16.57 -4.19 -7.84
CA GLY A 414 15.45 -4.28 -8.76
C GLY A 414 14.90 -2.92 -9.16
N ILE A 415 14.78 -1.98 -8.20
CA ILE A 415 14.38 -0.60 -8.47
C ILE A 415 15.37 0.06 -9.44
N ALA A 416 16.68 -0.09 -9.20
CA ALA A 416 17.70 0.48 -10.09
C ALA A 416 17.62 -0.08 -11.52
N CYS A 417 17.47 -1.40 -11.67
CA CYS A 417 17.30 -2.05 -12.97
C CYS A 417 16.01 -1.58 -13.68
N ALA A 418 14.89 -1.50 -12.96
CA ALA A 418 13.62 -0.99 -13.48
C ALA A 418 13.75 0.46 -13.96
N MET A 419 14.39 1.32 -13.18
CA MET A 419 14.57 2.74 -13.51
C MET A 419 15.56 2.98 -14.64
N ALA A 420 16.63 2.20 -14.74
CA ALA A 420 17.60 2.31 -15.82
C ALA A 420 16.97 1.98 -17.20
N THR A 421 16.02 1.04 -17.21
CA THR A 421 15.43 0.49 -18.43
C THR A 421 14.00 0.96 -18.72
N GLY A 422 13.30 1.48 -17.71
CA GLY A 422 11.86 1.73 -17.80
C GLY A 422 11.04 0.45 -17.98
N ASN A 423 11.47 -0.70 -17.43
CA ASN A 423 10.81 -1.98 -17.59
C ASN A 423 10.81 -2.79 -16.27
N ALA A 424 9.63 -3.14 -15.76
CA ALA A 424 9.51 -3.80 -14.46
C ALA A 424 9.93 -5.28 -14.48
N ASP A 425 9.75 -6.00 -15.60
CA ASP A 425 10.24 -7.38 -15.76
C ASP A 425 11.78 -7.42 -15.71
N PHE A 426 12.47 -6.42 -16.26
CA PHE A 426 13.92 -6.27 -16.08
C PHE A 426 14.27 -5.93 -14.64
N GLY A 427 13.46 -5.12 -13.97
CA GLY A 427 13.59 -4.85 -12.54
C GLY A 427 13.53 -6.11 -11.68
N VAL A 428 12.51 -6.95 -11.84
CA VAL A 428 12.39 -8.19 -11.03
C VAL A 428 13.50 -9.20 -11.34
N ASN A 429 14.02 -9.24 -12.57
CA ASN A 429 15.21 -10.04 -12.86
C ASN A 429 16.44 -9.54 -12.09
N GLY A 430 16.57 -8.21 -11.87
CA GLY A 430 17.59 -7.63 -10.99
C GLY A 430 17.44 -8.05 -9.53
N TRP A 431 16.20 -8.15 -9.04
CA TRP A 431 15.91 -8.71 -7.73
C TRP A 431 16.42 -10.15 -7.60
N TYR A 432 16.09 -11.02 -8.57
CA TYR A 432 16.49 -12.44 -8.50
C TYR A 432 18.00 -12.62 -8.60
N LEU A 433 18.69 -11.85 -9.46
CA LEU A 433 20.15 -11.85 -9.49
C LEU A 433 20.75 -11.42 -8.15
N SER A 434 20.21 -10.37 -7.53
CA SER A 434 20.65 -9.91 -6.20
C SER A 434 20.54 -11.02 -5.15
N MET A 435 19.43 -11.76 -5.13
CA MET A 435 19.22 -12.87 -4.19
C MET A 435 20.24 -13.99 -4.36
N LEU A 436 20.50 -14.41 -5.60
CA LEU A 436 21.50 -15.45 -5.90
C LEU A 436 22.89 -15.01 -5.45
N GLN A 437 23.30 -13.79 -5.81
CA GLN A 437 24.60 -13.26 -5.44
C GLN A 437 24.77 -13.03 -3.94
N HIS A 438 23.72 -12.59 -3.23
CA HIS A 438 23.74 -12.44 -1.79
C HIS A 438 23.99 -13.79 -1.12
N LYS A 439 23.24 -14.82 -1.54
CA LYS A 439 23.41 -16.19 -1.04
C LYS A 439 24.85 -16.67 -1.17
N GLU A 440 25.46 -16.47 -2.34
CA GLU A 440 26.86 -16.86 -2.58
C GLU A 440 27.86 -16.00 -1.79
N ARG A 441 27.65 -14.68 -1.71
CA ARG A 441 28.58 -13.75 -1.03
C ARG A 441 28.63 -13.98 0.47
N HIS A 442 27.48 -14.16 1.12
CA HIS A 442 27.41 -14.29 2.58
C HIS A 442 27.28 -15.74 3.07
N GLY A 443 27.10 -16.70 2.17
CA GLY A 443 26.82 -18.11 2.53
C GLY A 443 25.49 -18.29 3.26
N ARG A 444 24.58 -17.31 3.15
CA ARG A 444 23.26 -17.26 3.78
C ARG A 444 22.37 -16.26 3.04
N LEU A 445 21.06 -16.36 3.23
CA LEU A 445 20.09 -15.42 2.68
C LEU A 445 19.02 -15.06 3.71
N GLY A 446 17.83 -15.67 3.65
CA GLY A 446 16.72 -15.40 4.56
C GLY A 446 16.34 -16.58 5.46
N PHE A 447 15.11 -16.55 5.97
CA PHE A 447 14.53 -17.67 6.71
C PHE A 447 14.35 -18.91 5.84
N TYR A 448 14.01 -20.05 6.45
CA TYR A 448 13.97 -21.37 5.80
C TYR A 448 13.26 -21.38 4.43
N GLY A 449 12.05 -20.82 4.33
CA GLY A 449 11.28 -20.80 3.08
C GLY A 449 11.46 -19.53 2.24
N TYR A 450 12.40 -18.64 2.59
CA TYR A 450 12.48 -17.30 2.02
C TYR A 450 12.68 -17.32 0.50
N ASP A 451 13.60 -18.15 0.00
CA ASP A 451 13.99 -18.16 -1.41
C ASP A 451 13.14 -19.05 -2.32
N LEU A 452 11.96 -19.49 -1.88
CA LEU A 452 11.06 -20.27 -2.75
C LEU A 452 10.79 -19.53 -4.07
N GLN A 453 10.36 -18.28 -3.98
CA GLN A 453 10.10 -17.47 -5.18
C GLN A 453 11.37 -17.00 -5.86
N ASP A 454 12.46 -16.82 -5.11
CA ASP A 454 13.71 -16.33 -5.67
C ASP A 454 14.41 -17.40 -6.52
N GLN A 455 14.32 -18.69 -6.13
CA GLN A 455 14.82 -19.81 -6.93
C GLN A 455 13.95 -20.07 -8.17
N CYS A 456 12.63 -19.90 -8.06
CA CYS A 456 11.72 -19.99 -9.21
C CYS A 456 11.82 -18.76 -10.14
N GLY A 457 12.26 -17.63 -9.60
CA GLY A 457 12.14 -16.30 -10.21
C GLY A 457 12.79 -16.19 -11.58
N SER A 458 14.05 -16.64 -11.70
CA SER A 458 14.80 -16.59 -12.95
C SER A 458 14.14 -17.39 -14.09
N ALA A 459 13.47 -18.49 -13.77
CA ALA A 459 12.75 -19.30 -14.77
C ALA A 459 11.40 -18.70 -15.14
N ASN A 460 10.72 -18.08 -14.17
CA ASN A 460 9.35 -17.62 -14.33
C ASN A 460 9.20 -16.14 -14.71
N SER A 461 10.26 -15.33 -14.62
CA SER A 461 10.21 -13.90 -14.91
C SER A 461 9.79 -13.60 -16.35
N LEU A 462 10.26 -14.40 -17.31
CA LEU A 462 9.95 -14.29 -18.74
C LEU A 462 9.23 -15.52 -19.29
N SER A 463 8.69 -16.38 -18.42
CA SER A 463 7.83 -17.49 -18.84
C SER A 463 6.56 -16.93 -19.49
N TYR A 464 5.93 -17.74 -20.34
CA TYR A 464 4.62 -17.47 -20.94
C TYR A 464 3.62 -18.61 -20.65
N ARG A 465 3.99 -19.53 -19.76
CA ARG A 465 3.15 -20.67 -19.38
C ARG A 465 2.03 -20.23 -18.43
N SER A 466 1.01 -21.09 -18.31
CA SER A 466 -0.26 -20.88 -17.64
C SER A 466 -0.22 -20.03 -16.37
N ASP A 467 0.55 -20.47 -15.38
CA ASP A 467 0.58 -19.96 -14.01
C ASP A 467 1.99 -19.47 -13.61
N GLU A 468 2.83 -19.23 -14.62
CA GLU A 468 4.20 -18.74 -14.48
C GLU A 468 4.39 -17.38 -15.18
N GLY A 469 3.86 -17.24 -16.39
CA GLY A 469 4.07 -16.08 -17.21
C GLY A 469 3.06 -14.98 -16.97
N LEU A 470 3.52 -13.84 -16.46
CA LEU A 470 2.69 -12.65 -16.32
C LEU A 470 3.54 -11.37 -16.29
N PRO A 471 3.16 -10.29 -17.01
CA PRO A 471 3.79 -8.98 -16.85
C PRO A 471 3.83 -8.58 -15.39
N PHE A 472 4.96 -8.02 -14.96
CA PHE A 472 5.24 -7.86 -13.54
C PHE A 472 4.20 -7.01 -12.78
N GLU A 473 3.68 -5.95 -13.39
CA GLU A 473 2.66 -5.07 -12.81
C GLU A 473 1.36 -5.82 -12.48
N LEU A 474 1.04 -6.89 -13.22
CA LEU A 474 -0.15 -7.71 -13.04
C LEU A 474 0.03 -8.86 -12.04
N ARG A 475 1.28 -9.13 -11.63
CA ARG A 475 1.54 -10.07 -10.53
C ARG A 475 1.04 -9.48 -9.22
N GLY A 476 0.96 -10.31 -8.20
CA GLY A 476 0.51 -9.92 -6.87
C GLY A 476 0.62 -11.08 -5.90
N PRO A 477 0.08 -10.95 -4.68
CA PRO A 477 0.17 -12.00 -3.66
C PRO A 477 -0.54 -13.31 -4.01
N ASN A 478 -1.31 -13.37 -5.11
CA ASN A 478 -1.91 -14.62 -5.58
C ASN A 478 -1.12 -15.31 -6.70
N TYR A 479 -0.09 -14.66 -7.27
CA TYR A 479 0.82 -15.32 -8.20
C TYR A 479 1.50 -16.50 -7.50
N PRO A 480 1.56 -17.72 -8.07
CA PRO A 480 1.77 -18.96 -7.30
C PRO A 480 3.01 -18.95 -6.40
N ASN A 481 4.16 -18.50 -6.91
CA ASN A 481 5.38 -18.48 -6.11
C ASN A 481 5.35 -17.43 -4.99
N TYR A 482 4.53 -16.38 -5.13
CA TYR A 482 4.54 -15.20 -4.24
C TYR A 482 3.57 -15.31 -3.08
N ALA A 483 2.80 -16.41 -2.99
CA ALA A 483 1.62 -16.47 -2.16
C ALA A 483 1.85 -16.76 -0.67
N MET A 484 3.10 -16.78 -0.20
CA MET A 484 3.45 -17.36 1.12
C MET A 484 4.47 -16.57 1.94
N ASN A 485 5.40 -15.86 1.31
CA ASN A 485 6.64 -15.46 1.99
C ASN A 485 6.72 -13.93 2.14
N VAL A 486 7.15 -13.50 3.33
CA VAL A 486 7.42 -12.09 3.68
C VAL A 486 8.74 -11.62 3.09
N GLY A 487 8.89 -10.30 2.95
CA GLY A 487 10.15 -9.69 2.51
C GLY A 487 10.32 -9.66 1.00
N HIS A 488 9.23 -9.73 0.24
CA HIS A 488 9.26 -9.74 -1.22
C HIS A 488 8.23 -8.80 -1.81
N LEU A 489 6.96 -8.98 -1.43
CA LEU A 489 5.80 -8.30 -2.04
C LEU A 489 5.90 -6.77 -1.99
N SER A 490 6.50 -6.22 -0.93
CA SER A 490 6.78 -4.80 -0.77
C SER A 490 7.79 -4.28 -1.80
N GLY A 491 8.94 -4.95 -1.91
CA GLY A 491 9.97 -4.68 -2.91
C GLY A 491 9.46 -4.82 -4.34
N TYR A 492 8.62 -5.83 -4.59
CA TYR A 492 7.98 -6.04 -5.89
C TYR A 492 7.04 -4.89 -6.27
N ALA A 493 6.20 -4.42 -5.34
CA ALA A 493 5.39 -3.24 -5.61
C ALA A 493 6.25 -2.00 -5.91
N GLY A 494 7.36 -1.83 -5.19
CA GLY A 494 8.35 -0.78 -5.47
C GLY A 494 8.96 -0.87 -6.87
N ILE A 495 9.33 -2.08 -7.32
CA ILE A 495 9.88 -2.34 -8.66
C ILE A 495 8.85 -2.01 -9.75
N ALA A 496 7.59 -2.42 -9.55
CA ALA A 496 6.50 -2.09 -10.47
C ALA A 496 6.31 -0.56 -10.56
N ALA A 497 6.34 0.16 -9.43
CA ALA A 497 6.25 1.62 -9.44
C ALA A 497 7.47 2.29 -10.11
N ALA A 498 8.66 1.74 -9.92
CA ALA A 498 9.93 2.35 -10.30
C ALA A 498 10.10 2.54 -11.82
N SER A 499 9.71 1.54 -12.63
CA SER A 499 9.79 1.63 -14.10
C SER A 499 8.96 2.79 -14.63
N HIS A 500 7.71 2.90 -14.17
CA HIS A 500 6.75 3.92 -14.59
C HIS A 500 7.10 5.31 -14.07
N ALA A 501 7.49 5.41 -12.80
CA ALA A 501 7.93 6.67 -12.21
C ALA A 501 9.13 7.25 -12.95
N ALA A 502 10.12 6.43 -13.30
CA ALA A 502 11.30 6.86 -14.06
C ALA A 502 10.95 7.33 -15.49
N ARG A 503 9.90 6.77 -16.09
CA ARG A 503 9.38 7.17 -17.42
C ARG A 503 8.56 8.45 -17.37
N GLY A 504 8.11 8.88 -16.19
CA GLY A 504 7.13 9.96 -16.04
C GLY A 504 5.71 9.53 -16.41
N ASP A 505 5.43 8.23 -16.39
CA ASP A 505 4.08 7.72 -16.59
C ASP A 505 3.19 8.11 -15.39
N ALA A 506 1.95 8.53 -15.64
CA ALA A 506 1.04 8.96 -14.59
C ALA A 506 0.53 7.81 -13.71
N PHE A 507 0.52 6.59 -14.24
CA PHE A 507 0.03 5.37 -13.60
C PHE A 507 0.86 4.16 -14.05
N ALA A 508 0.88 3.11 -13.25
CA ALA A 508 1.58 1.86 -13.52
C ALA A 508 0.70 0.83 -14.24
N CYS A 509 -0.57 0.71 -13.85
CA CYS A 509 -1.44 -0.34 -14.38
C CYS A 509 -2.87 0.14 -14.68
N ASN A 510 -3.49 0.90 -13.78
CA ASN A 510 -4.88 1.32 -13.89
C ASN A 510 -5.06 2.83 -13.61
N PRO A 511 -5.40 3.63 -14.63
CA PRO A 511 -5.58 5.08 -14.47
C PRO A 511 -6.76 5.43 -13.56
N LEU A 512 -7.78 4.57 -13.46
CA LEU A 512 -8.95 4.79 -12.61
C LEU A 512 -8.56 4.73 -11.14
N ILE A 513 -7.73 3.74 -10.76
CA ILE A 513 -7.22 3.61 -9.39
C ILE A 513 -6.31 4.79 -9.05
N LYS A 514 -5.44 5.20 -9.98
CA LYS A 514 -4.59 6.37 -9.77
C LYS A 514 -5.39 7.62 -9.39
N VAL A 515 -6.46 7.91 -10.14
CA VAL A 515 -7.33 9.07 -9.89
C VAL A 515 -8.17 8.88 -8.63
N ALA A 516 -8.74 7.69 -8.40
CA ALA A 516 -9.59 7.40 -7.24
C ALA A 516 -8.89 7.64 -5.89
N PHE A 517 -7.57 7.43 -5.84
CA PHE A 517 -6.75 7.68 -4.64
C PHE A 517 -6.16 9.10 -4.58
N ALA A 518 -6.34 9.93 -5.60
CA ALA A 518 -6.00 11.35 -5.57
C ALA A 518 -7.07 12.20 -4.85
N ASP A 519 -7.58 11.68 -3.74
CA ASP A 519 -8.73 12.22 -3.03
C ASP A 519 -8.37 12.63 -1.61
N LYS A 520 -8.26 13.95 -1.40
CA LYS A 520 -7.90 14.57 -0.11
C LYS A 520 -8.97 14.41 0.98
N SER A 521 -10.14 13.85 0.66
CA SER A 521 -11.17 13.54 1.65
C SER A 521 -10.94 12.18 2.35
N MET A 522 -9.97 11.38 1.89
CA MET A 522 -9.61 10.14 2.58
C MET A 522 -8.92 10.44 3.92
N PRO A 523 -9.21 9.68 4.98
CA PRO A 523 -8.52 9.78 6.26
C PRO A 523 -7.00 9.60 6.18
N PHE A 524 -6.52 8.68 5.34
CA PHE A 524 -5.08 8.41 5.17
C PHE A 524 -4.48 9.18 3.99
N ASP A 525 -3.31 9.80 4.18
CA ASP A 525 -2.58 10.50 3.12
C ASP A 525 -1.66 9.55 2.32
N PHE A 526 -2.15 9.11 1.16
CA PHE A 526 -1.41 8.22 0.25
C PHE A 526 -0.23 8.88 -0.47
N ALA A 527 0.04 10.19 -0.29
CA ALA A 527 1.23 10.85 -0.83
C ALA A 527 2.43 10.81 0.14
N ASN A 528 2.20 10.55 1.43
CA ASN A 528 3.20 10.63 2.50
C ASN A 528 3.07 9.45 3.48
N ILE A 529 3.19 8.22 2.98
CA ILE A 529 2.83 7.00 3.70
C ILE A 529 3.71 6.79 4.95
N THR A 530 5.04 6.93 4.86
CA THR A 530 5.90 6.74 6.04
C THR A 530 5.64 7.78 7.13
N LYS A 531 5.29 9.01 6.74
CA LYS A 531 4.91 10.09 7.66
C LYS A 531 3.61 9.74 8.39
N GLU A 532 2.59 9.24 7.69
CA GLU A 532 1.35 8.81 8.31
C GLU A 532 1.57 7.62 9.26
N PHE A 533 2.40 6.65 8.87
CA PHE A 533 2.79 5.56 9.78
C PHE A 533 3.50 6.08 11.02
N GLY A 534 4.36 7.10 10.88
CA GLY A 534 4.98 7.82 11.99
C GLY A 534 3.95 8.48 12.91
N ARG A 535 2.97 9.22 12.37
CA ARG A 535 1.87 9.80 13.15
C ARG A 535 1.09 8.73 13.91
N GLY A 536 0.82 7.59 13.28
CA GLY A 536 0.20 6.45 13.94
C GLY A 536 1.03 5.90 15.10
N ALA A 537 2.35 5.80 14.92
CA ALA A 537 3.26 5.31 15.95
C ALA A 537 3.35 6.27 17.15
N LEU A 538 3.26 7.58 16.90
CA LEU A 538 3.17 8.61 17.92
C LEU A 538 1.78 8.71 18.58
N ARG A 539 0.79 7.94 18.10
CA ARG A 539 -0.62 8.00 18.52
C ARG A 539 -1.28 9.36 18.23
N GLU A 540 -0.89 10.00 17.12
CA GLU A 540 -1.38 11.31 16.64
C GLU A 540 -2.28 11.19 15.40
N PHE A 541 -2.58 9.96 14.97
CA PHE A 541 -3.49 9.67 13.86
C PHE A 541 -4.90 9.40 14.40
N MET A 542 -5.91 9.98 13.76
CA MET A 542 -7.33 9.77 14.09
C MET A 542 -7.98 8.87 13.03
N PRO A 543 -8.31 7.61 13.34
CA PRO A 543 -8.98 6.71 12.40
C PRO A 543 -10.48 7.00 12.31
N ALA A 544 -11.09 6.51 11.22
CA ALA A 544 -12.54 6.45 11.06
C ALA A 544 -13.11 5.13 11.65
N GLY A 545 -14.44 5.06 11.74
CA GLY A 545 -15.14 3.83 12.15
C GLY A 545 -15.06 3.49 13.64
N GLU A 546 -14.65 4.44 14.49
CA GLU A 546 -14.74 4.27 15.94
C GLU A 546 -16.20 4.26 16.42
N ARG A 547 -16.46 3.59 17.54
CA ARG A 547 -17.82 3.36 18.09
C ARG A 547 -18.15 4.21 19.31
N SER A 548 -17.29 5.18 19.64
CA SER A 548 -17.40 6.02 20.84
C SER A 548 -18.75 6.74 20.96
N THR A 549 -19.40 7.05 19.84
CA THR A 549 -20.70 7.74 19.79
C THR A 549 -21.88 6.92 20.27
N ILE A 550 -21.75 5.59 20.37
CA ILE A 550 -22.82 4.65 20.74
C ILE A 550 -22.49 3.75 21.92
N ILE A 551 -21.41 4.05 22.65
CA ILE A 551 -21.04 3.33 23.88
C ILE A 551 -20.94 4.32 25.06
N PRO A 552 -21.15 3.85 26.30
CA PRO A 552 -20.89 4.67 27.48
C PRO A 552 -19.44 5.18 27.49
N ALA A 553 -19.23 6.40 28.02
CA ALA A 553 -17.90 6.92 28.27
C ALA A 553 -17.11 5.95 29.17
N GLN A 554 -15.89 5.62 28.78
CA GLN A 554 -15.00 4.69 29.48
C GLN A 554 -14.01 5.40 30.39
#